data_AF-A0A5K1D2B3-F1
#
_entry.id   AF-A0A5K1D2B3-F1
#
_cell.length_a   1.000
_cell.length_b   1.000
_cell.length_c   1.000
_cell.angle_alpha   90.00
_cell.angle_beta   90.00
_cell.angle_gamma   90.00
#
_symmetry.space_group_name_H-M   'P 1'
#
loop_
_entity.id
_entity.type
_entity.pdbx_description
1 polymer ?
#
loop_
_entity_poly.entity_id
_entity_poly.type
_entity_poly.pdbx_seq_one_letter_code
_entity_poly.pdbx_strand_id
1 'polypeptide(L)'
;VDIHGDAYGLLAAHPMAPLVSLHHLDAVEPLFPTKTQLDSVGALMGAARFDPARTLQQAFCYDPRLRWTVSVSWGYTAQIYPALLPPHVLEKTLRTFQTWRSSQDGPFTFNTRPMPDEPCARPAIFFLHRVENVSSKATITMYGRHVPGPEMVCKDRNYPSLALQNVRVFSSKMPSSVWTQ
;
A
#
# COMPACT_ATOMS: atom_id res chain seq x y z
N VAL A 1 6.92 -13.98 6.09
CA VAL A 1 7.84 -12.87 6.39
C VAL A 1 7.83 -12.69 7.89
N ASP A 2 9.00 -12.52 8.51
CA ASP A 2 9.13 -12.50 9.97
C ASP A 2 9.39 -11.07 10.44
N ILE A 3 8.30 -10.35 10.74
CA ILE A 3 8.30 -8.96 11.17
C ILE A 3 7.29 -8.74 12.30
N HIS A 4 7.49 -7.68 13.08
CA HIS A 4 6.56 -7.17 14.09
C HIS A 4 6.06 -5.77 13.73
N GLY A 5 4.95 -5.36 14.38
CA GLY A 5 4.40 -4.01 14.24
C GLY A 5 3.60 -3.83 12.95
N ASP A 6 3.72 -2.67 12.32
CA ASP A 6 2.91 -2.33 11.15
C ASP A 6 3.51 -2.89 9.84
N ALA A 7 2.85 -3.91 9.28
CA ALA A 7 3.23 -4.55 8.02
C ALA A 7 2.95 -3.68 6.77
N TYR A 8 2.37 -2.50 6.92
CA TYR A 8 1.92 -1.63 5.82
C TYR A 8 2.98 -1.43 4.74
N GLY A 9 4.18 -1.00 5.10
CA GLY A 9 5.21 -0.65 4.12
C GLY A 9 5.71 -1.85 3.30
N LEU A 10 5.65 -3.06 3.87
CA LEU A 10 5.95 -4.31 3.17
C LEU A 10 4.86 -4.63 2.14
N LEU A 11 3.59 -4.60 2.55
CA LEU A 11 2.46 -4.95 1.69
C LEU A 11 2.21 -3.89 0.60
N ALA A 12 2.42 -2.61 0.92
CA ALA A 12 2.24 -1.48 0.00
C ALA A 12 3.27 -1.48 -1.15
N ALA A 13 4.46 -2.06 -0.93
CA ALA A 13 5.51 -2.18 -1.93
C ALA A 13 5.77 -3.65 -2.33
N HIS A 14 4.77 -4.51 -2.19
CA HIS A 14 4.89 -5.89 -2.64
C HIS A 14 5.14 -5.90 -4.16
N PRO A 15 6.20 -6.59 -4.63
CA PRO A 15 6.59 -6.56 -6.03
C PRO A 15 5.52 -7.22 -6.92
N MET A 16 5.72 -7.15 -8.25
CA MET A 16 4.93 -7.92 -9.21
C MET A 16 5.28 -9.41 -9.13
N ALA A 17 4.79 -10.05 -8.08
CA ALA A 17 4.89 -11.48 -7.81
C ALA A 17 3.61 -11.93 -7.09
N PRO A 18 3.27 -13.23 -7.12
CA PRO A 18 2.16 -13.75 -6.33
C PRO A 18 2.46 -13.62 -4.83
N LEU A 19 1.49 -13.12 -4.07
CA LEU A 19 1.53 -13.23 -2.63
C LEU A 19 1.31 -14.69 -2.24
N VAL A 20 2.32 -15.33 -1.64
CA VAL A 20 2.25 -16.75 -1.27
C VAL A 20 1.58 -16.95 0.08
N SER A 21 2.12 -16.35 1.14
CA SER A 21 1.60 -16.52 2.50
C SER A 21 1.92 -15.34 3.42
N LEU A 22 1.00 -15.11 4.37
CA LEU A 22 1.18 -14.25 5.53
C LEU A 22 0.88 -15.12 6.76
N HIS A 23 1.83 -15.26 7.68
CA HIS A 23 1.77 -16.32 8.71
C HIS A 23 1.99 -15.86 10.16
N HIS A 24 2.15 -14.57 10.41
CA HIS A 24 2.28 -13.98 11.76
C HIS A 24 1.26 -12.86 11.97
N LEU A 25 0.00 -13.11 11.59
CA LEU A 25 -1.06 -12.10 11.55
C LEU A 25 -1.49 -11.61 12.94
N ASP A 26 -1.22 -12.38 13.98
CA ASP A 26 -1.42 -12.06 15.39
C ASP A 26 -0.35 -11.11 15.95
N ALA A 27 0.84 -11.13 15.35
CA ALA A 27 2.02 -10.38 15.80
C ALA A 27 2.26 -9.06 15.04
N VAL A 28 1.38 -8.74 14.08
CA VAL A 28 1.37 -7.49 13.32
C VAL A 28 0.12 -6.67 13.65
N GLU A 29 0.21 -5.36 13.47
CA GLU A 29 -0.94 -4.47 13.59
C GLU A 29 -2.03 -4.81 12.55
N PRO A 30 -3.30 -4.43 12.79
CA PRO A 30 -4.35 -4.59 11.78
C PRO A 30 -3.94 -3.95 10.45
N LEU A 31 -4.08 -4.70 9.35
CA LEU A 31 -3.66 -4.21 8.02
C LEU A 31 -4.43 -2.96 7.57
N PHE A 32 -5.62 -2.73 8.15
CA PHE A 32 -6.44 -1.54 7.92
C PHE A 32 -6.69 -0.79 9.23
N PRO A 33 -6.52 0.55 9.27
CA PRO A 33 -6.48 1.34 10.50
C PRO A 33 -7.80 1.41 11.30
N THR A 34 -8.93 0.99 10.72
CA THR A 34 -10.25 1.03 11.37
C THR A 34 -10.86 -0.37 11.52
N LYS A 35 -10.04 -1.41 11.48
CA LYS A 35 -10.47 -2.81 11.52
C LYS A 35 -9.69 -3.57 12.59
N THR A 36 -10.27 -4.67 13.07
CA THR A 36 -9.51 -5.66 13.84
C THR A 36 -8.51 -6.39 12.94
N GLN A 37 -7.58 -7.15 13.51
CA GLN A 37 -6.68 -8.02 12.73
C GLN A 37 -7.47 -8.97 11.81
N LEU A 38 -8.49 -9.65 12.35
CA LEU A 38 -9.31 -10.60 11.60
C LEU A 38 -10.11 -9.90 10.48
N ASP A 39 -10.75 -8.78 10.79
CA ASP A 39 -11.53 -8.02 9.79
C ASP A 39 -10.63 -7.45 8.69
N SER A 40 -9.39 -7.10 9.03
CA SER A 40 -8.39 -6.62 8.07
C SER A 40 -8.01 -7.71 7.07
N VAL A 41 -7.76 -8.93 7.56
CA VAL A 41 -7.49 -10.10 6.72
C VAL A 41 -8.72 -10.43 5.87
N GLY A 42 -9.91 -10.40 6.46
CA GLY A 42 -11.18 -10.59 5.74
C GLY A 42 -11.38 -9.57 4.62
N ALA A 43 -11.04 -8.30 4.85
CA ALA A 43 -11.11 -7.25 3.83
C ALA A 43 -10.12 -7.48 2.68
N LEU A 44 -8.86 -7.83 2.99
CA LEU A 44 -7.86 -8.15 1.97
C LEU A 44 -8.27 -9.37 1.14
N MET A 45 -8.74 -10.44 1.78
CA MET A 45 -9.23 -11.63 1.10
C MET A 45 -10.50 -11.33 0.28
N GLY A 46 -11.37 -10.46 0.76
CA GLY A 46 -12.53 -9.98 0.03
C GLY A 46 -12.13 -9.29 -1.28
N ALA A 47 -11.11 -8.43 -1.25
CA ALA A 47 -10.57 -7.79 -2.45
C ALA A 47 -9.89 -8.80 -3.39
N ALA A 48 -9.07 -9.70 -2.85
CA ALA A 48 -8.36 -10.72 -3.60
C ALA A 48 -9.30 -11.59 -4.45
N ARG A 49 -10.52 -11.87 -3.98
CA ARG A 49 -11.53 -12.64 -4.74
C ARG A 49 -11.94 -11.98 -6.07
N PHE A 50 -11.73 -10.68 -6.25
CA PHE A 50 -12.05 -9.98 -7.50
C PHE A 50 -10.98 -10.13 -8.58
N ASP A 51 -9.71 -10.16 -8.19
CA ASP A 51 -8.54 -10.33 -9.09
C ASP A 51 -7.37 -10.97 -8.31
N PRO A 52 -7.43 -12.30 -8.04
CA PRO A 52 -6.47 -12.96 -7.13
C PRO A 52 -5.03 -12.81 -7.59
N ALA A 53 -4.80 -12.88 -8.90
CA ALA A 53 -3.50 -12.81 -9.53
C ALA A 53 -2.83 -11.44 -9.41
N ARG A 54 -3.55 -10.39 -9.00
CA ARG A 54 -3.06 -9.01 -8.84
C ARG A 54 -2.93 -8.58 -7.37
N THR A 55 -3.40 -9.40 -6.43
CA THR A 55 -3.45 -9.05 -5.00
C THR A 55 -2.11 -8.50 -4.50
N LEU A 56 -2.14 -7.30 -3.90
CA LEU A 56 -1.01 -6.53 -3.38
C LEU A 56 0.04 -6.05 -4.38
N GLN A 57 -0.06 -6.39 -5.67
CA GLN A 57 0.97 -5.99 -6.62
C GLN A 57 1.05 -4.48 -6.75
N GLN A 58 2.28 -3.99 -6.60
CA GLN A 58 2.58 -2.59 -6.75
C GLN A 58 2.63 -2.19 -8.23
N ALA A 59 1.98 -1.06 -8.54
CA ALA A 59 2.15 -0.33 -9.79
C ALA A 59 2.33 1.15 -9.49
N PHE A 60 3.10 1.86 -10.30
CA PHE A 60 3.36 3.29 -10.12
C PHE A 60 3.15 4.09 -11.40
N CYS A 61 2.67 5.32 -11.24
CA CYS A 61 2.55 6.30 -12.32
C CYS A 61 2.96 7.69 -11.83
N TYR A 62 3.16 8.61 -12.78
CA TYR A 62 3.69 9.93 -12.51
C TYR A 62 2.74 11.00 -13.06
N ASP A 63 2.56 12.07 -12.30
CA ASP A 63 1.98 13.33 -12.79
C ASP A 63 3.06 14.42 -12.72
N PRO A 64 3.75 14.73 -13.83
CA PRO A 64 4.79 15.75 -13.84
C PRO A 64 4.27 17.17 -13.59
N ARG A 65 2.99 17.45 -13.86
CA ARG A 65 2.40 18.79 -13.69
C ARG A 65 2.24 19.12 -12.21
N LEU A 66 1.75 18.16 -11.45
CA LEU A 66 1.63 18.24 -9.99
C LEU A 66 2.90 17.80 -9.25
N ARG A 67 3.89 17.28 -10.00
CA ARG A 67 5.11 16.65 -9.48
C ARG A 67 4.82 15.51 -8.53
N TRP A 68 3.85 14.66 -8.87
CA TRP A 68 3.44 13.52 -8.06
C TRP A 68 3.94 12.20 -8.59
N THR A 69 4.22 11.30 -7.67
CA THR A 69 4.25 9.86 -7.94
C THR A 69 3.07 9.22 -7.24
N VAL A 70 2.28 8.46 -7.98
CA VAL A 70 1.20 7.64 -7.44
C VAL A 70 1.70 6.19 -7.41
N SER A 71 1.63 5.54 -6.27
CA SER A 71 1.94 4.11 -6.08
C SER A 71 0.70 3.40 -5.59
N VAL A 72 0.31 2.31 -6.23
CA VAL A 72 -0.89 1.53 -5.91
C VAL A 72 -0.47 0.11 -5.62
N SER A 73 -0.80 -0.41 -4.45
CA SER A 73 -0.83 -1.83 -4.14
C SER A 73 -2.26 -2.32 -4.30
N TRP A 74 -2.51 -3.09 -5.36
CA TRP A 74 -3.88 -3.41 -5.77
C TRP A 74 -4.63 -4.19 -4.68
N GLY A 75 -5.84 -3.74 -4.36
CA GLY A 75 -6.67 -4.36 -3.33
C GLY A 75 -6.25 -4.03 -1.89
N TYR A 76 -5.31 -3.09 -1.69
CA TYR A 76 -4.85 -2.72 -0.36
C TYR A 76 -4.70 -1.22 -0.14
N THR A 77 -3.80 -0.54 -0.86
CA THR A 77 -3.51 0.88 -0.62
C THR A 77 -3.12 1.63 -1.88
N ALA A 78 -3.35 2.95 -1.87
CA ALA A 78 -2.75 3.89 -2.79
C ALA A 78 -1.97 4.97 -2.02
N GLN A 79 -0.86 5.40 -2.58
CA GLN A 79 0.04 6.41 -2.04
C GLN A 79 0.25 7.50 -3.07
N ILE A 80 0.18 8.76 -2.65
CA ILE A 80 0.51 9.91 -3.49
C ILE A 80 1.69 10.64 -2.85
N TYR A 81 2.86 10.54 -3.48
CA TYR A 81 4.08 11.21 -3.08
C TYR A 81 4.13 12.61 -3.72
N PRO A 82 4.58 13.64 -2.99
CA PRO A 82 4.69 15.02 -3.48
C PRO A 82 5.98 15.27 -4.25
N ALA A 83 6.54 14.23 -4.84
CA ALA A 83 7.78 14.27 -5.59
C ALA A 83 7.75 13.19 -6.67
N LEU A 84 8.53 13.40 -7.72
CA LEU A 84 8.81 12.39 -8.73
C LEU A 84 9.89 11.46 -8.17
N LEU A 85 9.47 10.31 -7.65
CA LEU A 85 10.37 9.30 -7.08
C LEU A 85 10.73 8.23 -8.10
N PRO A 86 12.01 7.86 -8.28
CA PRO A 86 12.37 6.81 -9.22
C PRO A 86 11.92 5.41 -8.74
N PRO A 87 11.73 4.44 -9.65
CA PRO A 87 11.27 3.08 -9.30
C PRO A 87 12.08 2.40 -8.19
N HIS A 88 13.42 2.49 -8.24
CA HIS A 88 14.30 1.90 -7.23
C HIS A 88 14.13 2.48 -5.81
N VAL A 89 13.47 3.63 -5.67
CA VAL A 89 13.07 4.21 -4.38
C VAL A 89 11.69 3.68 -3.96
N LEU A 90 10.75 3.54 -4.90
CA LEU A 90 9.39 3.06 -4.65
C LEU A 90 9.33 1.56 -4.31
N GLU A 91 10.22 0.78 -4.90
CA GLU A 91 10.40 -0.66 -4.65
C GLU A 91 11.01 -0.94 -3.26
N LYS A 92 11.63 0.06 -2.63
CA LYS A 92 12.08 -0.04 -1.23
C LYS A 92 10.89 0.16 -0.31
N THR A 93 10.61 -0.86 0.49
CA THR A 93 9.51 -0.84 1.46
C THR A 93 9.73 0.29 2.48
N LEU A 94 8.68 1.05 2.78
CA LEU A 94 8.74 2.00 3.89
C LEU A 94 8.90 1.21 5.19
N ARG A 95 9.84 1.59 6.04
CA ARG A 95 10.06 0.92 7.33
C ARG A 95 8.99 1.34 8.32
N THR A 96 7.89 0.58 8.33
CA THR A 96 6.78 0.68 9.30
C THR A 96 6.79 -0.49 10.30
N PHE A 97 7.63 -1.49 10.06
CA PHE A 97 7.74 -2.72 10.83
C PHE A 97 9.13 -2.84 11.47
N GLN A 98 9.23 -3.77 12.41
CA GLN A 98 10.45 -4.11 13.12
C GLN A 98 10.84 -5.57 12.88
N THR A 99 12.10 -5.90 13.14
CA THR A 99 12.62 -7.28 13.08
C THR A 99 11.89 -8.20 14.07
N TRP A 100 11.60 -9.44 13.69
CA TRP A 100 10.95 -10.43 14.55
C TRP A 100 11.65 -10.66 15.90
N ARG A 101 12.98 -10.89 15.91
CA ARG A 101 13.66 -11.33 17.13
C ARG A 101 13.99 -10.21 18.12
N SER A 102 14.33 -9.03 17.62
CA SER A 102 14.90 -7.95 18.44
C SER A 102 14.04 -6.69 18.48
N SER A 103 12.93 -6.65 17.72
CA SER A 103 12.09 -5.46 17.58
C SER A 103 12.89 -4.19 17.24
N GLN A 104 13.92 -4.34 16.41
CA GLN A 104 14.77 -3.24 15.92
C GLN A 104 14.43 -2.89 14.46
N ASP A 105 14.99 -1.78 14.00
CA ASP A 105 14.83 -1.25 12.63
C ASP A 105 15.67 -2.01 11.57
N GLY A 106 16.21 -3.17 11.92
CA GLY A 106 17.00 -4.02 11.03
C GLY A 106 18.05 -4.84 11.77
N PRO A 107 18.90 -5.57 11.03
CA PRO A 107 18.87 -5.71 9.57
C PRO A 107 17.71 -6.57 9.07
N PHE A 108 17.27 -6.33 7.82
CA PHE A 108 16.26 -7.14 7.11
C PHE A 108 16.90 -7.85 5.91
N THR A 109 16.28 -8.93 5.44
CA THR A 109 16.73 -9.67 4.23
C THR A 109 16.32 -9.00 2.92
N PHE A 110 15.65 -7.86 2.99
CA PHE A 110 15.17 -7.09 1.85
C PHE A 110 15.40 -5.59 2.09
N ASN A 111 15.40 -4.82 1.01
CA ASN A 111 15.66 -3.39 1.08
C ASN A 111 14.49 -2.64 1.72
N THR A 112 14.83 -1.81 2.70
CA THR A 112 13.89 -0.89 3.36
C THR A 112 14.39 0.54 3.19
N ARG A 113 13.48 1.50 3.32
CA ARG A 113 13.81 2.93 3.45
C ARG A 113 13.06 3.52 4.65
N PRO A 114 13.66 4.48 5.38
CA PRO A 114 12.98 5.12 6.50
C PRO A 114 11.73 5.88 6.01
N MET A 115 10.72 5.97 6.87
CA MET A 115 9.64 6.93 6.67
C MET A 115 10.21 8.34 6.86
N PRO A 116 9.93 9.31 5.98
CA PRO A 116 10.44 10.68 6.17
C PRO A 116 9.99 11.27 7.50
N ASP A 117 10.88 11.93 8.24
CA ASP A 117 10.51 12.60 9.49
C ASP A 117 9.59 13.79 9.24
N GLU A 118 9.87 14.56 8.18
CA GLU A 118 9.06 15.69 7.77
C GLU A 118 7.67 15.24 7.26
N PRO A 119 6.56 15.67 7.90
CA PRO A 119 5.21 15.24 7.53
C PRO A 119 4.83 15.57 6.08
N CYS A 120 5.32 16.68 5.54
CA CYS A 120 5.07 17.10 4.16
C CYS A 120 5.91 16.35 3.12
N ALA A 121 6.94 15.61 3.53
CA ALA A 121 7.68 14.72 2.64
C ALA A 121 7.05 13.31 2.57
N ARG A 122 6.11 13.00 3.46
CA ARG A 122 5.42 11.70 3.51
C ARG A 122 4.37 11.58 2.40
N PRO A 123 4.16 10.37 1.85
CA PRO A 123 3.05 10.15 0.95
C PRO A 123 1.71 10.37 1.65
N ALA A 124 0.74 10.93 0.94
CA ALA A 124 -0.66 10.81 1.34
C ALA A 124 -1.10 9.34 1.14
N ILE A 125 -1.61 8.71 2.20
CA ILE A 125 -1.99 7.28 2.21
C ILE A 125 -3.50 7.13 2.10
N PHE A 126 -3.93 6.18 1.28
CA PHE A 126 -5.33 5.83 1.06
C PHE A 126 -5.47 4.31 1.20
N PHE A 127 -6.46 3.84 1.96
CA PHE A 127 -6.72 2.41 2.11
C PHE A 127 -7.92 1.98 1.29
N LEU A 128 -7.92 0.73 0.85
CA LEU A 128 -9.04 0.17 0.12
C LEU A 128 -10.33 0.32 0.93
N HIS A 129 -11.31 0.97 0.31
CA HIS A 129 -12.65 1.16 0.84
C HIS A 129 -13.66 0.25 0.12
N ARG A 130 -13.50 0.07 -1.21
CA ARG A 130 -14.43 -0.74 -2.02
C ARG A 130 -13.78 -1.33 -3.27
N VAL A 131 -14.22 -2.50 -3.68
CA VAL A 131 -13.95 -3.13 -4.98
C VAL A 131 -15.25 -3.43 -5.69
N GLU A 132 -15.32 -3.13 -6.99
CA GLU A 132 -16.49 -3.40 -7.84
C GLU A 132 -16.04 -4.06 -9.16
N ASN A 133 -16.86 -4.96 -9.70
CA ASN A 133 -16.68 -5.46 -11.07
C ASN A 133 -17.39 -4.49 -12.03
N VAL A 134 -16.65 -3.96 -13.01
CA VAL A 134 -17.25 -3.19 -14.12
C VAL A 134 -17.78 -4.13 -15.19
N SER A 135 -17.09 -5.25 -15.37
CA SER A 135 -17.48 -6.34 -16.27
C SER A 135 -16.87 -7.65 -15.77
N SER A 136 -17.07 -8.74 -16.50
CA SER A 136 -16.37 -10.00 -16.24
C SER A 136 -14.84 -9.88 -16.33
N LYS A 137 -14.32 -8.85 -17.02
CA LYS A 137 -12.88 -8.68 -17.32
C LYS A 137 -12.25 -7.45 -16.68
N ALA A 138 -12.99 -6.66 -15.90
CA ALA A 138 -12.46 -5.41 -15.35
C ALA A 138 -13.03 -5.08 -13.97
N THR A 139 -12.21 -4.43 -13.15
CA THR A 139 -12.51 -4.01 -11.79
C THR A 139 -12.26 -2.52 -11.59
N ILE A 140 -12.99 -1.92 -10.65
CA ILE A 140 -12.68 -0.61 -10.07
C ILE A 140 -12.38 -0.82 -8.60
N THR A 141 -11.29 -0.24 -8.14
CA THR A 141 -10.96 -0.16 -6.71
C THR A 141 -11.00 1.28 -6.25
N MET A 142 -11.64 1.52 -5.11
CA MET A 142 -11.79 2.83 -4.49
C MET A 142 -11.03 2.84 -3.16
N TYR A 143 -10.14 3.82 -3.00
CA TYR A 143 -9.32 3.97 -1.81
C TYR A 143 -9.70 5.28 -1.11
N GLY A 144 -10.06 5.18 0.16
CA GLY A 144 -10.39 6.33 1.01
C GLY A 144 -9.16 6.85 1.74
N ARG A 145 -9.06 8.17 1.89
CA ARG A 145 -7.92 8.79 2.56
C ARG A 145 -7.82 8.34 4.01
N HIS A 146 -6.61 8.00 4.43
CA HIS A 146 -6.26 7.84 5.83
C HIS A 146 -5.50 9.08 6.31
N VAL A 147 -5.99 9.66 7.40
CA VAL A 147 -5.34 10.77 8.08
C VAL A 147 -4.72 10.18 9.35
N PRO A 148 -3.38 10.15 9.47
CA PRO A 148 -2.73 9.70 10.68
C PRO A 148 -2.97 10.70 11.83
N GLY A 149 -2.47 10.40 13.03
CA GLY A 149 -2.57 11.31 14.18
C GLY A 149 -2.08 12.74 13.88
N PRO A 150 -2.54 13.75 14.63
CA PRO A 150 -2.36 15.17 14.31
C PRO A 150 -0.90 15.63 14.14
N GLU A 151 0.05 14.95 14.80
CA GLU A 151 1.49 15.22 14.67
C GLU A 151 2.07 14.80 13.30
N MET A 152 1.42 13.87 12.61
CA MET A 152 1.86 13.29 11.34
C MET A 152 1.19 13.94 10.12
N VAL A 153 0.46 15.04 10.32
CA VAL A 153 -0.25 15.76 9.24
C VAL A 153 0.62 16.91 8.72
N CYS A 154 0.82 16.95 7.41
CA CYS A 154 1.44 18.10 6.76
C CYS A 154 0.61 19.37 7.00
N LYS A 155 1.27 20.41 7.55
CA LYS A 155 0.64 21.70 7.87
C LYS A 155 0.63 22.69 6.70
N ASP A 156 1.38 22.40 5.64
CA ASP A 156 1.39 23.24 4.45
C ASP A 156 0.07 23.10 3.69
N ARG A 157 -0.74 24.15 3.72
CA ARG A 157 -2.05 24.21 3.04
C ARG A 157 -1.92 24.17 1.52
N ASN A 158 -0.75 24.47 0.96
CA ASN A 158 -0.49 24.41 -0.46
C ASN A 158 -0.15 22.99 -0.94
N TYR A 159 -0.08 22.02 -0.02
CA TYR A 159 0.18 20.63 -0.36
C TYR A 159 -1.03 20.03 -1.09
N PRO A 160 -0.99 19.86 -2.42
CA PRO A 160 -2.22 19.73 -3.20
C PRO A 160 -2.91 18.37 -3.00
N SER A 161 -2.21 17.36 -2.47
CA SER A 161 -2.83 16.09 -2.10
C SER A 161 -3.61 16.14 -0.79
N LEU A 162 -3.50 17.22 0.02
CA LEU A 162 -4.34 17.40 1.23
C LEU A 162 -5.83 17.48 0.91
N ALA A 163 -6.20 17.93 -0.29
CA ALA A 163 -7.59 18.04 -0.71
C ALA A 163 -8.19 16.70 -1.20
N LEU A 164 -7.34 15.75 -1.61
CA LEU A 164 -7.80 14.49 -2.18
C LEU A 164 -8.38 13.58 -1.10
N GLN A 165 -9.65 13.18 -1.27
CA GLN A 165 -10.34 12.29 -0.34
C GLN A 165 -10.37 10.83 -0.82
N ASN A 166 -10.34 10.63 -2.13
CA ASN A 166 -10.49 9.31 -2.72
C ASN A 166 -9.59 9.13 -3.94
N VAL A 167 -9.08 7.92 -4.11
CA VAL A 167 -8.41 7.46 -5.34
C VAL A 167 -9.26 6.36 -5.96
N ARG A 168 -9.46 6.42 -7.27
CA ARG A 168 -10.12 5.35 -8.04
C ARG A 168 -9.15 4.77 -9.03
N VAL A 169 -9.01 3.45 -9.04
CA VAL A 169 -8.12 2.74 -9.96
C VAL A 169 -8.95 1.79 -10.80
N PHE A 170 -8.84 1.95 -12.11
CA PHE A 170 -9.48 1.10 -13.11
C PHE A 170 -8.45 0.06 -13.58
N SER A 171 -8.83 -1.22 -13.56
CA SER A 171 -7.92 -2.30 -13.96
C SER A 171 -8.63 -3.40 -14.74
N SER A 172 -7.99 -3.88 -15.80
CA SER A 172 -8.34 -5.18 -16.40
C SER A 172 -7.90 -6.31 -15.48
N LYS A 173 -8.73 -7.34 -15.32
CA LYS A 173 -8.40 -8.51 -14.51
C LYS A 173 -7.16 -9.19 -15.03
N MET A 174 -6.24 -9.55 -14.15
CA MET A 174 -5.02 -10.24 -14.52
C MET A 174 -5.33 -11.72 -14.82
N PRO A 175 -4.95 -12.25 -16.00
CA PRO A 175 -5.15 -13.66 -16.29
C PRO A 175 -4.23 -14.52 -15.40
N SER A 176 -4.74 -15.66 -14.92
CA SER A 176 -3.99 -16.58 -14.05
C SER A 176 -2.78 -17.22 -14.74
N SER A 177 -2.80 -17.34 -16.07
CA SER A 177 -1.70 -17.90 -16.87
C SER A 177 -0.41 -17.07 -16.84
N VAL A 178 -0.45 -15.83 -16.34
CA VAL A 178 0.76 -15.01 -16.17
C VAL A 178 1.75 -15.66 -15.21
N TRP A 179 1.28 -16.50 -14.28
CA TRP A 179 2.11 -17.09 -13.22
C TRP A 179 2.51 -18.56 -13.45
N THR A 180 2.18 -19.14 -14.62
CA THR A 180 2.44 -20.57 -14.91
C THR A 180 3.60 -20.79 -15.88
N GLN A 181 4.61 -19.91 -15.88
CA GLN A 181 5.83 -20.04 -16.71
C GLN A 181 6.97 -20.72 -15.95
#